data_AF-A0A5E4ICB9-F1
#
_entry.id   AF-A0A5E4ICB9-F1
#
_cell.length_a   1.000
_cell.length_b   1.000
_cell.length_c   1.000
_cell.angle_alpha   90.00
_cell.angle_beta   90.00
_cell.angle_gamma   90.00
#
_symmetry.space_group_name_H-M   'P 1'
#
loop_
_entity.id
_entity.type
_entity.pdbx_description
1 polymer ?
#
loop_
_entity_poly.entity_id
_entity_poly.type
_entity_poly.pdbx_seq_one_letter_code
_entity_poly.pdbx_strand_id
1 'polypeptide(L)'
;MNIRFNDREKKIISCIEEITGITPPISPQQKLEEKQPVEPYHINQILLLSSSYHYFQLEEEGRLSSLLKEYYTAYGRDVPPRITHAENQEECFSLLTNQQFDLVIFFDKLEDIDSYSLATHIKSTAKIPIVLLGNNIAELIKIEEKNTQQIFDKILTWNGDGKIILTIIKLIEDSINIQKNPPLASHGRCILLIEDSIQYYSTYLLLLTEEIHSFLENILSDSLTEEQRIHRLDYRPVLLHAQDFETGEKLYRTYKNNIIGVITDNQLNHCLKKTIQAGEKIAQIIQKEKPDIPILIQSSEPYQGDLSLGPQLRYTSKKEATLALIIKDFINECLGPREIILRDTNQKELYRIKNIKDFEDAVLSVDDTILVKSANDRLFSTFIYARGENTLAEKINKAEKEIIISTELRKRLIDLLEEYKYAQTQALVTPYERTVLASHLEINRIGKGALGGKARGLSFLAKLVSKYISADMFPNLRITIPRTLVISTDIFESFLAQNSFPNEELFNLPDQRISLKFMSASLPATILGDLRAFIDNTRIPLVVRSSGVLED
;
A
#
# COMPACT_ATOMS: atom_id res chain seq x y z
N MET A 1 -23.69 11.54 -19.06
CA MET A 1 -23.16 10.23 -19.51
C MET A 1 -23.44 9.10 -18.51
N ASN A 2 -23.38 9.36 -17.19
CA ASN A 2 -23.60 8.34 -16.14
C ASN A 2 -24.96 7.64 -16.14
N ILE A 3 -26.05 8.31 -16.53
CA ILE A 3 -27.40 7.70 -16.55
C ILE A 3 -27.51 6.58 -17.60
N ARG A 4 -26.88 6.75 -18.77
CA ARG A 4 -26.94 5.75 -19.86
C ARG A 4 -26.07 4.51 -19.62
N PHE A 5 -25.02 4.63 -18.82
CA PHE A 5 -24.16 3.48 -18.46
C PHE A 5 -24.90 2.52 -17.52
N ASN A 6 -25.62 3.08 -16.55
CA ASN A 6 -26.35 2.31 -15.53
C ASN A 6 -27.50 1.46 -16.13
N ASP A 7 -28.16 1.95 -17.19
CA ASP A 7 -29.21 1.19 -17.89
C ASP A 7 -28.67 0.00 -18.70
N ARG A 8 -27.44 0.09 -19.24
CA ARG A 8 -26.83 -1.04 -19.98
C ARG A 8 -26.34 -2.13 -19.04
N GLU A 9 -25.77 -1.74 -17.91
CA GLU A 9 -25.31 -2.66 -16.87
C GLU A 9 -26.47 -3.46 -16.28
N LYS A 10 -27.60 -2.80 -15.98
CA LYS A 10 -28.84 -3.47 -15.58
C LYS A 10 -29.35 -4.47 -16.62
N LYS A 11 -29.25 -4.16 -17.91
CA LYS A 11 -29.61 -5.10 -18.98
C LYS A 11 -28.68 -6.31 -19.03
N ILE A 12 -27.38 -6.12 -18.83
CA ILE A 12 -26.41 -7.23 -18.77
C ILE A 12 -26.73 -8.14 -17.59
N ILE A 13 -26.93 -7.57 -16.40
CA ILE A 13 -27.30 -8.33 -15.19
C ILE A 13 -28.60 -9.10 -15.40
N SER A 14 -29.63 -8.43 -15.95
CA SER A 14 -30.91 -9.07 -16.27
C SER A 14 -30.78 -10.22 -17.28
N CYS A 15 -29.92 -10.09 -18.30
CA CYS A 15 -29.69 -11.19 -19.24
C CYS A 15 -28.93 -12.35 -18.58
N ILE A 16 -27.98 -12.07 -17.69
CA ILE A 16 -27.26 -13.12 -16.96
C ILE A 16 -28.20 -13.88 -16.02
N GLU A 17 -29.08 -13.16 -15.31
CA GLU A 17 -30.13 -13.74 -14.49
C GLU A 17 -31.08 -14.61 -15.30
N GLU A 18 -31.51 -14.14 -16.47
CA GLU A 18 -32.39 -14.88 -17.36
C GLU A 18 -31.75 -16.19 -17.86
N ILE A 19 -30.45 -16.17 -18.15
CA ILE A 19 -29.71 -17.33 -18.67
C ILE A 19 -29.33 -18.33 -17.57
N THR A 20 -28.89 -17.83 -16.42
CA THR A 20 -28.27 -18.67 -15.38
C THR A 20 -29.18 -18.94 -14.18
N GLY A 21 -30.26 -18.15 -14.01
CA GLY A 21 -31.08 -18.15 -12.79
C GLY A 21 -30.35 -17.57 -11.57
N ILE A 22 -29.14 -17.05 -11.75
CA ILE A 22 -28.29 -16.49 -10.69
C ILE A 22 -28.16 -15.00 -10.96
N THR A 23 -28.52 -14.19 -9.96
CA THR A 23 -28.13 -12.78 -9.94
C THR A 23 -26.63 -12.72 -9.76
N PRO A 24 -25.86 -12.27 -10.77
CA PRO A 24 -24.42 -12.15 -10.60
C PRO A 24 -24.17 -11.25 -9.39
N PRO A 25 -23.38 -11.70 -8.40
CA PRO A 25 -23.04 -10.85 -7.29
C PRO A 25 -22.37 -9.60 -7.86
N ILE A 26 -22.82 -8.43 -7.42
CA ILE A 26 -22.11 -7.18 -7.65
C ILE A 26 -20.65 -7.46 -7.23
N SER A 27 -19.73 -7.45 -8.20
CA SER A 27 -18.37 -7.95 -7.96
C SER A 27 -17.75 -7.19 -6.77
N PRO A 28 -16.78 -7.76 -6.03
CA PRO A 28 -16.07 -7.01 -5.00
C PRO A 28 -15.53 -5.68 -5.55
N GLN A 29 -15.11 -5.69 -6.82
CA GLN A 29 -14.74 -4.50 -7.59
C GLN A 29 -15.92 -3.51 -7.76
N GLN A 30 -17.16 -3.93 -8.04
CA GLN A 30 -18.30 -3.03 -8.06
C GLN A 30 -18.70 -2.50 -6.66
N LYS A 31 -18.50 -3.26 -5.57
CA LYS A 31 -18.63 -2.72 -4.19
C LYS A 31 -17.56 -1.66 -3.87
N LEU A 32 -16.40 -1.75 -4.53
CA LEU A 32 -15.32 -0.75 -4.50
C LEU A 32 -15.59 0.43 -5.46
N GLU A 33 -16.18 0.19 -6.64
CA GLU A 33 -16.51 1.20 -7.67
C GLU A 33 -17.79 2.01 -7.35
N GLU A 34 -18.77 1.44 -6.62
CA GLU A 34 -20.01 2.14 -6.22
C GLU A 34 -19.78 3.18 -5.12
N LYS A 35 -18.70 3.04 -4.34
CA LYS A 35 -18.23 4.14 -3.50
C LYS A 35 -17.45 5.07 -4.42
N GLN A 36 -17.95 6.28 -4.64
CA GLN A 36 -17.12 7.36 -5.18
C GLN A 36 -15.78 7.31 -4.42
N PRO A 37 -14.63 7.21 -5.11
CA PRO A 37 -13.35 7.27 -4.42
C PRO A 37 -13.34 8.62 -3.71
N VAL A 38 -13.51 8.58 -2.38
CA VAL A 38 -13.34 9.76 -1.56
C VAL A 38 -11.86 10.04 -1.68
N GLU A 39 -11.51 11.14 -2.35
CA GLU A 39 -10.11 11.55 -2.46
C GLU A 39 -9.52 11.57 -1.05
N PRO A 40 -8.38 10.89 -0.83
CA PRO A 40 -7.76 10.90 0.48
C PRO A 40 -7.46 12.35 0.85
N TYR A 41 -7.68 12.67 2.12
CA TYR A 41 -7.20 13.92 2.68
C TYR A 41 -5.67 13.95 2.60
N HIS A 42 -5.16 14.98 1.95
CA HIS A 42 -3.75 15.21 1.75
C HIS A 42 -3.38 16.60 2.20
N ILE A 43 -2.27 16.69 2.93
CA ILE A 43 -1.68 17.98 3.28
C ILE A 43 -0.89 18.46 2.06
N ASN A 44 -1.15 19.68 1.60
CA ASN A 44 -0.47 20.31 0.47
C ASN A 44 0.26 21.59 0.89
N GLN A 45 -0.34 22.39 1.78
CA GLN A 45 0.22 23.65 2.25
C GLN A 45 0.41 23.62 3.77
N ILE A 46 1.65 23.84 4.21
CA ILE A 46 2.04 23.85 5.62
C ILE A 46 2.53 25.24 5.97
N LEU A 47 1.94 25.84 7.01
CA LEU A 47 2.46 27.07 7.61
C LEU A 47 3.35 26.70 8.79
N LEU A 48 4.63 27.01 8.70
CA LEU A 48 5.62 26.77 9.75
C LEU A 48 5.96 28.09 10.43
N LEU A 49 5.54 28.24 11.68
CA LEU A 49 5.89 29.38 12.53
C LEU A 49 7.11 29.02 13.38
N SER A 50 8.24 29.66 13.12
CA SER A 50 9.50 29.42 13.83
C SER A 50 10.49 30.56 13.64
N SER A 51 11.55 30.64 14.45
CA SER A 51 12.67 31.56 14.15
C SER A 51 13.34 31.17 12.82
N SER A 52 13.98 32.12 12.14
CA SER A 52 14.75 31.82 10.92
C SER A 52 15.87 30.81 11.19
N TYR A 53 16.40 30.77 12.41
CA TYR A 53 17.40 29.77 12.82
C TYR A 53 16.81 28.36 12.90
N HIS A 54 15.65 28.19 13.54
CA HIS A 54 14.96 26.89 13.58
C HIS A 54 14.50 26.43 12.20
N TYR A 55 13.98 27.36 11.38
CA TYR A 55 13.66 27.06 9.99
C TYR A 55 14.90 26.63 9.21
N PHE A 56 16.01 27.36 9.36
CA PHE A 56 17.29 26.99 8.77
C PHE A 56 17.74 25.60 9.23
N GLN A 57 17.67 25.26 10.52
CA GLN A 57 18.02 23.92 11.01
C GLN A 57 17.14 22.80 10.42
N LEU A 58 15.85 23.07 10.17
CA LEU A 58 14.98 22.12 9.48
C LEU A 58 15.31 22.02 7.99
N GLU A 59 15.66 23.13 7.34
CA GLU A 59 15.93 23.24 5.91
C GLU A 59 17.41 23.08 5.53
N GLU A 60 18.35 22.92 6.47
CA GLU A 60 19.74 23.44 6.44
C GLU A 60 20.59 23.19 5.17
N GLU A 61 20.19 22.28 4.26
CA GLU A 61 20.75 22.18 2.90
C GLU A 61 19.71 21.75 1.82
N GLY A 62 18.46 22.22 1.87
CA GLY A 62 17.38 21.79 0.96
C GLY A 62 16.96 20.32 1.15
N ARG A 63 17.39 19.72 2.26
CA ARG A 63 17.17 18.31 2.58
C ARG A 63 15.71 18.03 2.91
N LEU A 64 15.00 18.93 3.58
CA LEU A 64 13.59 18.72 3.91
C LEU A 64 12.72 18.70 2.65
N SER A 65 12.89 19.68 1.77
CA SER A 65 12.21 19.71 0.46
C SER A 65 12.56 18.48 -0.40
N SER A 66 13.83 18.05 -0.40
CA SER A 66 14.27 16.86 -1.13
C SER A 66 13.71 15.56 -0.51
N LEU A 67 13.70 15.46 0.81
CA LEU A 67 13.13 14.36 1.59
C LEU A 67 11.63 14.22 1.34
N LEU A 68 10.88 15.32 1.38
CA LEU A 68 9.46 15.35 1.03
C LEU A 68 9.25 14.88 -0.41
N LYS A 69 10.06 15.38 -1.35
CA LYS A 69 9.98 14.97 -2.75
C LYS A 69 10.25 13.48 -2.93
N GLU A 70 11.35 12.96 -2.40
CA GLU A 70 11.74 11.55 -2.48
C GLU A 70 10.63 10.66 -1.90
N TYR A 71 10.19 10.97 -0.68
CA TYR A 71 9.11 10.27 -0.01
C TYR A 71 7.88 10.20 -0.91
N TYR A 72 7.31 11.34 -1.32
CA TYR A 72 6.04 11.39 -2.05
C TYR A 72 6.14 10.89 -3.50
N THR A 73 7.32 10.97 -4.13
CA THR A 73 7.56 10.38 -5.46
C THR A 73 7.41 8.86 -5.43
N ALA A 74 7.87 8.19 -4.37
CA ALA A 74 7.67 6.75 -4.20
C ALA A 74 6.17 6.38 -4.11
N TYR A 75 5.33 7.28 -3.60
CA TYR A 75 3.87 7.14 -3.58
C TYR A 75 3.19 7.60 -4.89
N GLY A 76 3.95 8.00 -5.91
CA GLY A 76 3.50 8.55 -7.20
C GLY A 76 2.66 9.81 -7.07
N ARG A 77 3.02 10.65 -6.11
CA ARG A 77 2.51 12.01 -5.98
C ARG A 77 3.57 12.97 -6.50
N ASP A 78 3.29 13.61 -7.63
CA ASP A 78 4.24 14.48 -8.33
C ASP A 78 4.57 15.76 -7.56
N VAL A 79 3.67 16.20 -6.67
CA VAL A 79 3.81 17.46 -5.93
C VAL A 79 3.87 17.17 -4.42
N PRO A 80 5.04 17.34 -3.78
CA PRO A 80 5.16 17.23 -2.33
C PRO A 80 4.50 18.43 -1.62
N PRO A 81 4.17 18.30 -0.32
CA PRO A 81 3.70 19.42 0.49
C PRO A 81 4.68 20.60 0.45
N ARG A 82 4.16 21.81 0.35
CA ARG A 82 4.94 23.05 0.39
C ARG A 82 4.91 23.63 1.80
N ILE A 83 6.08 24.07 2.26
CA ILE A 83 6.24 24.73 3.55
C ILE A 83 6.41 26.23 3.30
N THR A 84 5.52 27.01 3.88
CA THR A 84 5.63 28.47 3.96
C THR A 84 6.07 28.82 5.37
N HIS A 85 7.20 29.50 5.51
CA HIS A 85 7.75 29.92 6.79
C HIS A 85 7.20 31.29 7.20
N ALA A 86 6.92 31.46 8.49
CA ALA A 86 6.61 32.73 9.13
C ALA A 86 7.50 32.91 10.36
N GLU A 87 8.03 34.11 10.55
CA GLU A 87 8.94 34.42 11.66
C GLU A 87 8.23 35.01 12.88
N ASN A 88 7.02 35.56 12.71
CA ASN A 88 6.29 36.22 13.79
C ASN A 88 4.76 36.10 13.64
N GLN A 89 4.04 36.54 14.67
CA GLN A 89 2.59 36.44 14.75
C GLN A 89 1.86 37.26 13.67
N GLU A 90 2.34 38.47 13.38
CA GLU A 90 1.72 39.36 12.39
C GLU A 90 1.82 38.76 10.99
N GLU A 91 2.99 38.23 10.64
CA GLU A 91 3.23 37.52 9.39
C GLU A 91 2.37 36.25 9.30
N CYS A 92 2.32 35.45 10.37
CA CYS A 92 1.50 34.25 10.45
C CYS A 92 0.02 34.56 10.16
N PHE A 93 -0.54 35.61 10.77
CA PHE A 93 -1.93 36.02 10.51
C PHE A 93 -2.15 36.60 9.12
N SER A 94 -1.20 37.39 8.61
CA SER A 94 -1.25 37.89 7.24
C SER A 94 -1.31 36.73 6.24
N LEU A 95 -0.48 35.71 6.43
CA LEU A 95 -0.48 34.52 5.58
C LEU A 95 -1.78 33.73 5.69
N LEU A 96 -2.29 33.48 6.91
CA LEU A 96 -3.57 32.79 7.14
C LEU A 96 -4.78 33.53 6.54
N THR A 97 -4.69 34.87 6.42
CA THR A 97 -5.75 35.68 5.80
C THR A 97 -5.68 35.62 4.28
N ASN A 98 -4.48 35.55 3.72
CA ASN A 98 -4.23 35.64 2.27
C ASN A 98 -4.16 34.28 1.57
N GLN A 99 -3.92 33.19 2.30
CA GLN A 99 -3.65 31.85 1.76
C GLN A 99 -4.33 30.78 2.61
N GLN A 100 -4.68 29.65 1.98
CA GLN A 100 -5.22 28.49 2.70
C GLN A 100 -4.09 27.52 3.06
N PHE A 101 -4.15 27.02 4.30
CA PHE A 101 -3.20 26.04 4.82
C PHE A 101 -3.94 24.80 5.32
N ASP A 102 -3.31 23.64 5.13
CA ASP A 102 -3.84 22.35 5.57
C ASP A 102 -3.30 21.93 6.93
N LEU A 103 -2.16 22.50 7.35
CA LEU A 103 -1.50 22.22 8.62
C LEU A 103 -0.72 23.45 9.08
N VAL A 104 -0.77 23.73 10.38
CA VAL A 104 0.08 24.73 11.03
C VAL A 104 1.03 24.03 11.99
N ILE A 105 2.33 24.29 11.88
CA ILE A 105 3.36 23.77 12.78
C ILE A 105 4.01 24.95 13.51
N PHE A 106 4.02 24.89 14.83
CA PHE A 106 4.77 25.82 15.67
C PHE A 106 6.05 25.14 16.12
N PHE A 107 7.22 25.72 15.86
CA PHE A 107 8.50 25.11 16.24
C PHE A 107 9.35 26.01 17.15
N ASP A 108 9.19 25.76 18.46
CA ASP A 108 9.84 26.36 19.65
C ASP A 108 9.98 27.91 19.66
N LYS A 109 10.19 28.50 20.85
CA LYS A 109 9.82 29.89 21.18
C LYS A 109 10.34 30.98 20.23
N LEU A 110 9.40 31.83 19.81
CA LEU A 110 9.65 33.24 19.51
C LEU A 110 9.35 33.98 20.82
N GLU A 111 10.36 34.63 21.40
CA GLU A 111 10.47 35.05 22.81
C GLU A 111 9.31 35.92 23.38
N ASP A 112 8.37 36.37 22.54
CA ASP A 112 7.21 37.19 22.90
C ASP A 112 5.83 36.53 22.69
N ILE A 113 5.77 35.33 22.10
CA ILE A 113 4.51 34.70 21.68
C ILE A 113 4.08 33.61 22.68
N ASP A 114 2.94 33.78 23.35
CA ASP A 114 2.25 32.66 23.96
C ASP A 114 1.64 31.77 22.86
N SER A 115 2.40 30.75 22.44
CA SER A 115 2.01 29.79 21.41
C SER A 115 0.60 29.23 21.65
N TYR A 116 0.19 29.05 22.92
CA TYR A 116 -1.14 28.57 23.25
C TYR A 116 -2.23 29.58 22.89
N SER A 117 -2.06 30.85 23.26
CA SER A 117 -2.99 31.93 22.92
C SER A 117 -3.10 32.12 21.40
N LEU A 118 -1.97 32.08 20.69
CA LEU A 118 -1.97 32.19 19.23
C LEU A 118 -2.69 31.00 18.58
N ALA A 119 -2.38 29.77 18.98
CA ALA A 119 -3.04 28.57 18.46
C ALA A 119 -4.55 28.61 18.72
N THR A 120 -4.98 29.11 19.89
CA THR A 120 -6.39 29.27 20.23
C THR A 120 -7.08 30.25 19.27
N HIS A 121 -6.43 31.36 18.93
CA HIS A 121 -6.95 32.32 17.96
C HIS A 121 -7.08 31.71 16.56
N ILE A 122 -6.06 30.99 16.09
CA ILE A 122 -6.09 30.30 14.79
C ILE A 122 -7.22 29.25 14.77
N LYS A 123 -7.34 28.42 15.82
CA LYS A 123 -8.38 27.38 15.90
C LYS A 123 -9.79 27.96 15.92
N SER A 124 -9.96 29.17 16.48
CA SER A 124 -11.25 29.88 16.51
C SER A 124 -11.68 30.43 15.14
N THR A 125 -10.71 30.71 14.27
CA THR A 125 -10.94 31.30 12.94
C THR A 125 -10.92 30.26 11.83
N ALA A 126 -10.16 29.18 11.98
CA ALA A 126 -10.03 28.11 10.99
C ALA A 126 -9.95 26.73 11.64
N LYS A 127 -10.62 25.74 11.02
CA LYS A 127 -10.58 24.32 11.43
C LYS A 127 -9.35 23.62 10.85
N ILE A 128 -8.17 24.13 11.14
CA ILE A 128 -6.89 23.61 10.65
C ILE A 128 -6.22 22.81 11.80
N PRO A 129 -5.60 21.65 11.51
CA PRO A 129 -4.71 20.97 12.44
C PRO A 129 -3.53 21.87 12.85
N ILE A 130 -3.23 21.93 14.15
CA ILE A 130 -2.15 22.70 14.72
C ILE A 130 -1.26 21.75 15.53
N VAL A 131 0.02 21.72 15.20
CA VAL A 131 1.01 20.87 15.87
C VAL A 131 2.08 21.73 16.51
N LEU A 132 2.41 21.43 17.76
CA LEU A 132 3.54 22.04 18.46
C LEU A 132 4.74 21.11 18.41
N LEU A 133 5.88 21.65 18.00
CA LEU A 133 7.18 21.00 17.98
C LEU A 133 8.12 21.81 18.87
N GLY A 134 8.91 21.16 19.71
CA GLY A 134 9.89 21.87 20.55
C GLY A 134 10.99 20.97 21.09
N ASN A 135 12.00 21.58 21.69
CA ASN A 135 13.18 20.88 22.19
C ASN A 135 13.15 20.75 23.72
N ASN A 136 12.46 21.67 24.39
CA ASN A 136 12.36 21.70 25.84
C ASN A 136 11.15 20.92 26.35
N ILE A 137 11.39 19.66 26.73
CA ILE A 137 10.36 18.75 27.27
C ILE A 137 9.60 19.37 28.46
N ALA A 138 10.29 20.06 29.37
CA ALA A 138 9.66 20.63 30.55
C ALA A 138 8.67 21.76 30.20
N GLU A 139 8.88 22.47 29.09
CA GLU A 139 7.94 23.48 28.60
C GLU A 139 6.78 22.85 27.83
N LEU A 140 7.06 21.83 27.02
CA LEU A 140 6.02 21.09 26.29
C LEU A 140 5.02 20.45 27.26
N ILE A 141 5.48 19.86 28.38
CA ILE A 141 4.60 19.30 29.42
C ILE A 141 3.68 20.38 30.00
N LYS A 142 4.20 21.57 30.30
CA LYS A 142 3.38 22.68 30.81
C LYS A 142 2.32 23.15 29.81
N ILE A 143 2.62 23.06 28.52
CA ILE A 143 1.66 23.40 27.46
C ILE A 143 0.62 22.29 27.30
N GLU A 144 1.03 21.03 27.34
CA GLU A 144 0.13 19.86 27.31
C GLU A 144 -0.89 19.92 28.47
N GLU A 145 -0.43 20.24 29.69
CA GLU A 145 -1.31 20.43 30.86
C GLU A 145 -2.35 21.54 30.65
N LYS A 146 -2.01 22.59 29.89
CA LYS A 146 -2.94 23.67 29.54
C LYS A 146 -3.87 23.30 28.37
N ASN A 147 -3.49 22.33 27.54
CA ASN A 147 -4.18 21.93 26.30
C ASN A 147 -5.46 21.11 26.52
N THR A 148 -6.23 21.45 27.55
CA THR A 148 -7.50 20.77 27.92
C THR A 148 -8.58 20.85 26.84
N GLN A 149 -8.54 21.88 26.00
CA GLN A 149 -9.47 22.08 24.87
C GLN A 149 -8.99 21.43 23.57
N GLN A 150 -7.86 20.69 23.59
CA GLN A 150 -7.25 20.08 22.39
C GLN A 150 -7.06 21.10 21.25
N ILE A 151 -6.51 22.27 21.61
CA ILE A 151 -6.17 23.33 20.65
C ILE A 151 -5.05 22.85 19.73
N PHE A 152 -4.00 22.27 20.34
CA PHE A 152 -2.99 21.52 19.62
C PHE A 152 -3.48 20.09 19.42
N ASP A 153 -3.51 19.64 18.16
CA ASP A 153 -3.88 18.27 17.81
C ASP A 153 -2.76 17.29 18.18
N LYS A 154 -1.50 17.75 18.13
CA LYS A 154 -0.34 17.04 18.67
C LYS A 154 0.74 17.98 19.18
N ILE A 155 1.49 17.51 20.18
CA ILE A 155 2.68 18.14 20.73
C ILE A 155 3.82 17.13 20.60
N LEU A 156 4.98 17.49 20.05
CA LEU A 156 6.07 16.56 19.75
C LEU A 156 7.42 17.17 20.13
N THR A 157 8.40 16.32 20.41
CA THR A 157 9.80 16.73 20.60
C THR A 157 10.56 16.65 19.29
N TRP A 158 11.36 17.68 18.97
CA TRP A 158 12.35 17.60 17.90
C TRP A 158 13.71 17.17 18.45
N ASN A 159 14.31 16.19 17.78
CA ASN A 159 15.58 15.58 18.19
C ASN A 159 16.72 15.91 17.19
N GLY A 160 16.55 16.90 16.32
CA GLY A 160 17.53 17.25 15.28
C GLY A 160 17.31 16.60 13.91
N ASP A 161 16.22 15.86 13.71
CA ASP A 161 15.90 15.18 12.44
C ASP A 161 14.69 15.82 11.75
N GLY A 162 14.85 16.25 10.50
CA GLY A 162 13.78 16.83 9.68
C GLY A 162 12.67 15.84 9.32
N LYS A 163 12.91 14.52 9.41
CA LYS A 163 11.89 13.48 9.20
C LYS A 163 10.71 13.58 10.16
N ILE A 164 10.84 14.27 11.28
CA ILE A 164 9.70 14.52 12.17
C ILE A 164 8.56 15.24 11.45
N ILE A 165 8.87 16.10 10.47
CA ILE A 165 7.86 16.82 9.68
C ILE A 165 7.06 15.81 8.83
N LEU A 166 7.73 14.82 8.22
CA LEU A 166 7.04 13.72 7.53
C LEU A 166 6.13 12.95 8.48
N THR A 167 6.62 12.60 9.67
CA THR A 167 5.85 11.90 10.71
C THR A 167 4.61 12.71 11.12
N ILE A 168 4.75 14.02 11.31
CA ILE A 168 3.62 14.92 11.61
C ILE A 168 2.58 14.87 10.50
N ILE A 169 3.02 15.08 9.25
CA ILE A 169 2.13 15.07 8.09
C ILE A 169 1.38 13.74 8.01
N LYS A 170 2.10 12.62 8.14
CA LYS A 170 1.50 11.28 8.05
C LYS A 170 0.54 11.00 9.18
N LEU A 171 0.88 11.38 10.41
CA LEU A 171 0.00 11.19 11.56
C LEU A 171 -1.33 11.92 11.40
N ILE A 172 -1.29 13.17 10.91
CA ILE A 172 -2.50 13.95 10.66
C ILE A 172 -3.28 13.39 9.47
N GLU A 173 -2.62 13.11 8.34
CA GLU A 173 -3.26 12.47 7.18
C GLU A 173 -3.94 11.15 7.56
N ASP A 174 -3.26 10.29 8.31
CA ASP A 174 -3.76 8.99 8.76
C ASP A 174 -4.98 9.13 9.67
N SER A 175 -4.92 10.03 10.66
CA SER A 175 -6.02 10.27 11.60
C SER A 175 -7.32 10.70 10.92
N ILE A 176 -7.21 11.45 9.82
CA ILE A 176 -8.35 11.94 9.05
C ILE A 176 -8.80 10.90 8.02
N ASN A 177 -7.85 10.28 7.32
CA ASN A 177 -8.13 9.31 6.26
C ASN A 177 -8.76 8.04 6.78
N ILE A 178 -8.33 7.53 7.95
CA ILE A 178 -8.92 6.31 8.53
C ILE A 178 -10.40 6.49 8.90
N GLN A 179 -10.86 7.73 9.06
CA GLN A 179 -12.27 8.06 9.33
C GLN A 179 -13.06 8.31 8.04
N LYS A 180 -12.42 8.91 7.02
CA LYS A 180 -13.09 9.38 5.80
C LYS A 180 -12.99 8.44 4.61
N ASN A 181 -11.94 7.63 4.53
CA ASN A 181 -11.64 6.76 3.40
C ASN A 181 -12.17 5.34 3.69
N PRO A 182 -13.25 4.89 3.01
CA PRO A 182 -13.85 3.61 3.31
C PRO A 182 -12.92 2.40 3.06
N PRO A 183 -12.13 2.32 1.97
CA PRO A 183 -11.07 1.31 1.83
C PRO A 183 -10.15 1.18 3.05
N LEU A 184 -9.57 2.28 3.52
CA LEU A 184 -8.68 2.29 4.70
C LEU A 184 -9.42 1.84 5.96
N ALA A 185 -10.65 2.32 6.17
CA ALA A 185 -11.47 1.92 7.31
C ALA A 185 -11.88 0.44 7.28
N SER A 186 -12.03 -0.15 6.08
CA SER A 186 -12.55 -1.52 5.91
C SER A 186 -11.43 -2.56 5.87
N HIS A 187 -10.31 -2.24 5.24
CA HIS A 187 -9.25 -3.20 4.90
C HIS A 187 -7.82 -2.70 5.21
N GLY A 188 -7.68 -1.45 5.68
CA GLY A 188 -6.38 -0.91 6.07
C GLY A 188 -5.76 -1.71 7.21
N ARG A 189 -4.43 -1.69 7.29
CA ARG A 189 -3.68 -2.31 8.38
C ARG A 189 -3.30 -1.23 9.37
N CYS A 190 -3.51 -1.42 10.67
CA CYS A 190 -3.27 -0.39 11.69
C CYS A 190 -2.25 -0.86 12.72
N ILE A 191 -1.28 -0.01 13.04
CA ILE A 191 -0.44 -0.18 14.24
C ILE A 191 -0.91 0.83 15.27
N LEU A 192 -1.29 0.35 16.46
CA LEU A 192 -1.78 1.18 17.56
C LEU A 192 -0.65 1.44 18.56
N LEU A 193 -0.27 2.70 18.72
CA LEU A 193 0.62 3.18 19.76
C LEU A 193 -0.19 3.82 20.89
N ILE A 194 0.05 3.39 22.13
CA ILE A 194 -0.57 3.94 23.34
C ILE A 194 0.54 4.38 24.29
N GLU A 195 0.84 5.68 24.30
CA GLU A 195 1.97 6.25 25.03
C GLU A 195 1.65 7.71 25.39
N ASP A 196 1.77 8.05 26.66
CA ASP A 196 1.41 9.38 27.19
C ASP A 196 2.60 10.35 27.22
N SER A 197 3.83 9.82 27.24
CA SER A 197 5.02 10.66 27.32
C SER A 197 5.42 11.24 25.97
N ILE A 198 5.41 12.58 25.91
CA ILE A 198 5.80 13.38 24.73
C ILE A 198 7.10 12.89 24.10
N GLN A 199 8.12 12.64 24.91
CA GLN A 199 9.42 12.20 24.42
C GLN A 199 9.38 10.81 23.77
N TYR A 200 8.69 9.86 24.41
CA TYR A 200 8.65 8.46 23.94
C TYR A 200 7.78 8.32 22.70
N TYR A 201 6.56 8.87 22.68
CA TYR A 201 5.74 8.75 21.48
C TYR A 201 6.34 9.51 20.31
N SER A 202 6.98 10.67 20.52
CA SER A 202 7.65 11.39 19.42
C SER A 202 8.72 10.51 18.77
N THR A 203 9.50 9.81 19.58
CA THR A 203 10.54 8.88 19.12
C THR A 203 9.92 7.68 18.40
N TYR A 204 8.89 7.05 18.96
CA TYR A 204 8.28 5.85 18.38
C TYR A 204 7.51 6.15 17.10
N LEU A 205 6.80 7.28 17.02
CA LEU A 205 6.11 7.71 15.80
C LEU A 205 7.10 7.91 14.65
N LEU A 206 8.28 8.47 14.93
CA LEU A 206 9.35 8.60 13.95
C LEU A 206 9.82 7.22 13.46
N LEU A 207 10.17 6.32 14.38
CA LEU A 207 10.59 4.95 14.05
C LEU A 207 9.52 4.20 13.25
N LEU A 208 8.25 4.29 13.66
CA LEU A 208 7.11 3.69 12.96
C LEU A 208 6.99 4.21 11.53
N THR A 209 7.08 5.53 11.35
CA THR A 209 6.99 6.16 10.02
C THR A 209 8.12 5.68 9.11
N GLU A 210 9.36 5.61 9.63
CA GLU A 210 10.51 5.14 8.86
C GLU A 210 10.39 3.67 8.44
N GLU A 211 10.05 2.78 9.39
CA GLU A 211 9.95 1.35 9.11
C GLU A 211 8.77 1.03 8.17
N ILE A 212 7.63 1.71 8.34
CA ILE A 212 6.48 1.61 7.42
C ILE A 212 6.89 2.09 6.02
N HIS A 213 7.58 3.23 5.91
CA HIS A 213 8.03 3.75 4.62
C HIS A 213 8.97 2.77 3.91
N SER A 214 10.00 2.30 4.62
CA SER A 214 10.96 1.33 4.11
C SER A 214 10.27 0.03 3.65
N PHE A 215 9.29 -0.44 4.41
CA PHE A 215 8.51 -1.62 4.05
C PHE A 215 7.70 -1.41 2.76
N LEU A 216 7.08 -0.23 2.61
CA LEU A 216 6.31 0.12 1.42
C LEU A 216 7.21 0.26 0.18
N GLU A 217 8.37 0.90 0.28
CA GLU A 217 9.32 0.99 -0.84
C GLU A 217 9.73 -0.40 -1.34
N ASN A 218 9.99 -1.33 -0.42
CA ASN A 218 10.33 -2.70 -0.78
C ASN A 218 9.19 -3.38 -1.54
N ILE A 219 7.96 -3.26 -1.05
CA ILE A 219 6.78 -3.84 -1.69
C ILE A 219 6.45 -3.18 -3.03
N LEU A 220 6.70 -1.88 -3.19
CA LEU A 220 6.40 -1.15 -4.42
C LEU A 220 7.50 -1.31 -5.48
N SER A 221 8.66 -1.87 -5.14
CA SER A 221 9.75 -2.11 -6.08
C SER A 221 9.48 -3.22 -7.11
N ASP A 222 8.40 -3.98 -6.92
CA ASP A 222 7.92 -4.99 -7.87
C ASP A 222 7.52 -4.36 -9.22
N SER A 223 7.59 -5.12 -10.31
CA SER A 223 7.03 -4.72 -11.62
C SER A 223 5.50 -4.74 -11.59
N LEU A 224 4.91 -3.71 -10.98
CA LEU A 224 3.48 -3.55 -10.78
C LEU A 224 2.83 -2.71 -11.89
N THR A 225 1.55 -2.98 -12.16
CA THR A 225 0.69 -2.04 -12.88
C THR A 225 0.34 -0.86 -11.97
N GLU A 226 -0.04 0.30 -12.55
CA GLU A 226 -0.46 1.46 -11.74
C GLU A 226 -1.64 1.13 -10.81
N GLU A 227 -2.59 0.30 -11.27
CA GLU A 227 -3.73 -0.15 -10.45
C GLU A 227 -3.26 -0.98 -9.25
N GLN A 228 -2.32 -1.91 -9.45
CA GLN A 228 -1.74 -2.70 -8.36
C GLN A 228 -0.94 -1.82 -7.39
N ARG A 229 -0.23 -0.83 -7.92
CA ARG A 229 0.53 0.14 -7.13
C ARG A 229 -0.40 0.94 -6.22
N ILE A 230 -1.48 1.51 -6.76
CA ILE A 230 -2.51 2.24 -6.01
C ILE A 230 -3.17 1.31 -4.99
N HIS A 231 -3.55 0.09 -5.40
CA HIS A 231 -4.13 -0.89 -4.48
C HIS A 231 -3.20 -1.16 -3.29
N ARG A 232 -1.90 -1.42 -3.51
CA ARG A 232 -0.97 -1.63 -2.39
C ARG A 232 -0.83 -0.41 -1.47
N LEU A 233 -0.92 0.80 -2.03
CA LEU A 233 -0.91 2.04 -1.26
C LEU A 233 -2.17 2.24 -0.41
N ASP A 234 -3.34 1.80 -0.90
CA ASP A 234 -4.60 1.82 -0.13
C ASP A 234 -4.56 0.87 1.07
N TYR A 235 -3.70 -0.16 1.03
CA TYR A 235 -3.52 -1.16 2.08
C TYR A 235 -2.26 -0.91 2.92
N ARG A 236 -1.62 0.25 2.75
CA ARG A 236 -0.47 0.62 3.57
C ARG A 236 -0.85 0.58 5.07
N PRO A 237 0.11 0.25 5.93
CA PRO A 237 -0.06 0.43 7.37
C PRO A 237 -0.39 1.89 7.72
N VAL A 238 -1.34 2.06 8.63
CA VAL A 238 -1.83 3.31 9.20
C VAL A 238 -1.40 3.38 10.65
N LEU A 239 -0.90 4.54 11.06
CA LEU A 239 -0.46 4.76 12.43
C LEU A 239 -1.59 5.38 13.26
N LEU A 240 -1.98 4.69 14.33
CA LEU A 240 -2.94 5.18 15.32
C LEU A 240 -2.21 5.49 16.62
N HIS A 241 -2.49 6.65 17.22
CA HIS A 241 -1.84 7.06 18.46
C HIS A 241 -2.86 7.53 19.50
N ALA A 242 -2.77 6.98 20.70
CA ALA A 242 -3.50 7.39 21.89
C ALA A 242 -2.53 7.80 23.02
N GLN A 243 -2.87 8.84 23.76
CA GLN A 243 -2.10 9.32 24.92
C GLN A 243 -2.65 8.80 26.26
N ASP A 244 -3.75 8.06 26.24
CA ASP A 244 -4.42 7.53 27.42
C ASP A 244 -5.08 6.17 27.12
N PHE A 245 -5.44 5.46 28.18
CA PHE A 245 -6.03 4.13 28.08
C PHE A 245 -7.38 4.14 27.37
N GLU A 246 -8.25 5.09 27.68
CA GLU A 246 -9.62 5.16 27.19
C GLU A 246 -9.67 5.44 25.68
N THR A 247 -8.82 6.36 25.21
CA THR A 247 -8.63 6.65 23.79
C THR A 247 -8.01 5.44 23.09
N GLY A 248 -7.04 4.77 23.72
CA GLY A 248 -6.43 3.54 23.20
C GLY A 248 -7.44 2.41 23.02
N GLU A 249 -8.26 2.13 24.05
CA GLU A 249 -9.33 1.14 23.97
C GLU A 249 -10.36 1.54 22.90
N LYS A 250 -10.79 2.80 22.86
CA LYS A 250 -11.74 3.27 21.84
C LYS A 250 -11.22 3.02 20.43
N LEU A 251 -9.97 3.38 20.14
CA LEU A 251 -9.35 3.14 18.84
C LEU A 251 -9.27 1.64 18.53
N TYR A 252 -8.89 0.81 19.51
CA TYR A 252 -8.90 -0.65 19.35
C TYR A 252 -10.30 -1.16 18.99
N ARG A 253 -11.34 -0.78 19.74
CA ARG A 253 -12.72 -1.23 19.50
C ARG A 253 -13.22 -0.81 18.12
N THR A 254 -12.92 0.41 17.70
CA THR A 254 -13.32 0.93 16.38
C THR A 254 -12.62 0.19 15.24
N TYR A 255 -11.33 -0.10 15.38
CA TYR A 255 -10.48 -0.62 14.28
C TYR A 255 -9.96 -2.05 14.53
N LYS A 256 -10.65 -2.84 15.37
CA LYS A 256 -10.19 -4.16 15.84
C LYS A 256 -9.86 -5.17 14.72
N ASN A 257 -10.49 -5.03 13.55
CA ASN A 257 -10.25 -5.92 12.41
C ASN A 257 -9.06 -5.49 11.56
N ASN A 258 -8.60 -4.25 11.74
CA ASN A 258 -7.51 -3.61 11.00
C ASN A 258 -6.19 -3.68 11.77
N ILE A 259 -6.24 -3.84 13.09
CA ILE A 259 -5.03 -3.82 13.93
C ILE A 259 -4.15 -5.05 13.67
N ILE A 260 -2.89 -4.76 13.31
CA ILE A 260 -1.83 -5.75 13.04
C ILE A 260 -0.75 -5.78 14.13
N GLY A 261 -0.77 -4.82 15.06
CA GLY A 261 0.17 -4.75 16.17
C GLY A 261 -0.12 -3.61 17.13
N VAL A 262 0.26 -3.78 18.40
CA VAL A 262 0.05 -2.78 19.45
C VAL A 262 1.32 -2.54 20.25
N ILE A 263 1.69 -1.27 20.44
CA ILE A 263 2.76 -0.84 21.35
C ILE A 263 2.08 -0.03 22.46
N THR A 264 2.32 -0.38 23.72
CA THR A 264 1.63 0.27 24.85
C THR A 264 2.55 0.46 26.05
N ASP A 265 2.48 1.63 26.70
CA ASP A 265 3.06 1.80 28.03
C ASP A 265 2.25 1.02 29.08
N ASN A 266 2.95 0.38 30.01
CA ASN A 266 2.34 -0.28 31.15
C ASN A 266 1.70 0.71 32.14
N GLN A 267 2.23 1.94 32.24
CA GLN A 267 1.79 2.96 33.18
C GLN A 267 1.12 4.15 32.49
N LEU A 268 -0.10 3.96 31.99
CA LEU A 268 -0.87 5.03 31.35
C LEU A 268 -1.71 5.83 32.34
N ASN A 269 -2.00 7.08 31.96
CA ASN A 269 -3.02 7.89 32.62
C ASN A 269 -4.41 7.33 32.32
N HIS A 270 -5.29 7.32 33.33
CA HIS A 270 -6.70 6.96 33.22
C HIS A 270 -7.54 8.05 33.87
N CYS A 271 -8.34 8.79 33.09
CA CYS A 271 -9.29 9.84 33.51
C CYS A 271 -9.06 10.47 34.91
N LEU A 272 -7.84 10.92 35.26
CA LEU A 272 -7.38 11.55 36.53
C LEU A 272 -6.57 10.70 37.56
N LYS A 273 -6.27 9.41 37.32
CA LYS A 273 -5.33 8.61 38.16
C LYS A 273 -4.46 7.68 37.31
N LYS A 274 -3.15 7.60 37.59
CA LYS A 274 -2.28 6.58 37.00
C LYS A 274 -2.74 5.19 37.43
N THR A 275 -3.10 4.36 36.46
CA THR A 275 -3.41 2.95 36.71
C THR A 275 -2.13 2.15 36.57
N ILE A 276 -1.71 1.53 37.66
CA ILE A 276 -0.64 0.52 37.65
C ILE A 276 -1.17 -0.64 36.79
N GLN A 277 -0.50 -0.99 35.69
CA GLN A 277 -0.83 -2.06 34.72
C GLN A 277 -1.92 -1.77 33.66
N ALA A 278 -2.04 -0.52 33.18
CA ALA A 278 -2.94 -0.20 32.08
C ALA A 278 -2.60 -0.96 30.77
N GLY A 279 -1.30 -1.09 30.47
CA GLY A 279 -0.81 -1.80 29.28
C GLY A 279 -1.18 -3.29 29.26
N GLU A 280 -1.13 -3.97 30.42
CA GLU A 280 -1.54 -5.38 30.51
C GLU A 280 -3.04 -5.56 30.38
N LYS A 281 -3.84 -4.66 30.95
CA LYS A 281 -5.30 -4.72 30.83
C LYS A 281 -5.74 -4.67 29.38
N ILE A 282 -5.19 -3.73 28.60
CA ILE A 282 -5.53 -3.64 27.17
C ILE A 282 -5.00 -4.87 26.41
N ALA A 283 -3.81 -5.36 26.75
CA ALA A 283 -3.26 -6.56 26.14
C ALA A 283 -4.13 -7.81 26.39
N GLN A 284 -4.67 -7.99 27.60
CA GLN A 284 -5.59 -9.07 27.95
C GLN A 284 -6.91 -8.98 27.17
N ILE A 285 -7.46 -7.76 27.00
CA ILE A 285 -8.65 -7.52 26.17
C ILE A 285 -8.38 -7.98 24.73
N ILE A 286 -7.25 -7.55 24.17
CA ILE A 286 -6.87 -7.84 22.78
C ILE A 286 -6.63 -9.33 22.59
N GLN A 287 -5.83 -9.98 23.45
CA GLN A 287 -5.51 -11.40 23.32
C GLN A 287 -6.75 -12.30 23.41
N LYS A 288 -7.74 -11.94 24.24
CA LYS A 288 -8.99 -12.70 24.36
C LYS A 288 -9.81 -12.69 23.07
N GLU A 289 -9.75 -11.59 22.31
CA GLU A 289 -10.52 -11.42 21.07
C GLU A 289 -9.73 -11.81 19.82
N LYS A 290 -8.42 -11.57 19.85
CA LYS A 290 -7.47 -11.73 18.74
C LYS A 290 -6.11 -12.22 19.28
N PRO A 291 -5.98 -13.53 19.55
CA PRO A 291 -4.77 -14.09 20.17
C PRO A 291 -3.53 -14.04 19.25
N ASP A 292 -3.71 -13.80 17.95
CA ASP A 292 -2.64 -13.75 16.95
C ASP A 292 -1.98 -12.35 16.82
N ILE A 293 -2.51 -11.31 17.47
CA ILE A 293 -1.98 -9.94 17.33
C ILE A 293 -0.73 -9.78 18.22
N PRO A 294 0.42 -9.36 17.66
CA PRO A 294 1.62 -9.05 18.45
C PRO A 294 1.41 -7.78 19.28
N ILE A 295 1.87 -7.81 20.54
CA ILE A 295 1.75 -6.69 21.48
C ILE A 295 3.08 -6.48 22.22
N LEU A 296 3.59 -5.25 22.19
CA LEU A 296 4.77 -4.84 22.93
C LEU A 296 4.39 -3.92 24.09
N ILE A 297 4.60 -4.39 25.31
CA ILE A 297 4.38 -3.62 26.53
C ILE A 297 5.72 -3.04 27.00
N GLN A 298 5.72 -1.73 27.23
CA GLN A 298 6.91 -1.02 27.66
C GLN A 298 6.75 -0.51 29.09
N SER A 299 7.83 -0.44 29.86
CA SER A 299 7.79 0.16 31.20
C SER A 299 9.07 0.92 31.54
N SER A 300 8.92 2.02 32.28
CA SER A 300 10.05 2.78 32.83
C SER A 300 10.77 2.03 33.98
N GLU A 301 10.07 1.10 34.62
CA GLU A 301 10.62 0.22 35.66
C GLU A 301 11.00 -1.14 35.06
N PRO A 302 12.01 -1.84 35.61
CA PRO A 302 12.30 -3.21 35.22
C PRO A 302 11.05 -4.08 35.43
N TYR A 303 10.42 -4.48 34.33
CA TYR A 303 9.18 -5.21 34.35
C TYR A 303 9.33 -6.46 33.49
N GLN A 304 9.30 -7.63 34.12
CA GLN A 304 9.43 -8.91 33.41
C GLN A 304 8.10 -9.44 32.86
N GLY A 305 6.99 -8.72 33.11
CA GLY A 305 5.67 -9.15 32.66
C GLY A 305 5.16 -10.39 33.38
N ASP A 306 3.93 -10.76 33.04
CA ASP A 306 3.41 -12.08 33.35
C ASP A 306 3.75 -13.02 32.19
N LEU A 307 4.81 -13.81 32.36
CA LEU A 307 5.29 -14.78 31.37
C LEU A 307 4.28 -15.91 31.08
N SER A 308 3.18 -16.00 31.84
CA SER A 308 2.08 -16.92 31.55
C SER A 308 1.13 -16.43 30.45
N LEU A 309 1.21 -15.14 30.08
CA LEU A 309 0.48 -14.56 28.97
C LEU A 309 1.12 -14.99 27.63
N GLY A 310 0.30 -15.21 26.60
CA GLY A 310 0.69 -15.95 25.39
C GLY A 310 1.90 -15.40 24.62
N PRO A 311 2.47 -16.17 23.68
CA PRO A 311 3.76 -15.89 23.03
C PRO A 311 3.81 -14.59 22.21
N GLN A 312 2.66 -13.97 21.91
CA GLN A 312 2.55 -12.71 21.20
C GLN A 312 2.85 -11.48 22.09
N LEU A 313 2.99 -11.67 23.40
CA LEU A 313 3.29 -10.60 24.34
C LEU A 313 4.80 -10.44 24.51
N ARG A 314 5.30 -9.26 24.20
CA ARG A 314 6.70 -8.88 24.45
C ARG A 314 6.75 -7.78 25.48
N TYR A 315 7.77 -7.82 26.33
CA TYR A 315 8.02 -6.82 27.35
C TYR A 315 9.39 -6.20 27.15
N THR A 316 9.50 -4.88 27.30
CA THR A 316 10.78 -4.18 27.24
C THR A 316 10.83 -3.01 28.22
N SER A 317 12.02 -2.69 28.72
CA SER A 317 12.21 -1.49 29.53
C SER A 317 12.53 -0.28 28.67
N LYS A 318 11.95 0.87 28.99
CA LYS A 318 12.29 2.16 28.35
C LYS A 318 13.76 2.57 28.60
N LYS A 319 14.44 1.93 29.55
CA LYS A 319 15.86 2.15 29.88
C LYS A 319 16.82 1.21 29.15
N GLU A 320 16.31 0.28 28.33
CA GLU A 320 17.16 -0.60 27.54
C GLU A 320 17.99 0.22 26.55
N ALA A 321 19.31 -0.02 26.51
CA ALA A 321 20.19 0.65 25.55
C ALA A 321 19.82 0.31 24.09
N THR A 322 19.20 -0.85 23.86
CA THR A 322 18.77 -1.35 22.55
C THR A 322 17.28 -1.12 22.28
N LEU A 323 16.59 -0.27 23.06
CA LEU A 323 15.15 -0.03 22.93
C LEU A 323 14.71 0.28 21.49
N ALA A 324 15.45 1.13 20.79
CA ALA A 324 15.14 1.50 19.40
C ALA A 324 15.20 0.27 18.46
N LEU A 325 16.15 -0.65 18.66
CA LEU A 325 16.25 -1.89 17.87
C LEU A 325 15.09 -2.83 18.18
N ILE A 326 14.75 -3.00 19.46
CA ILE A 326 13.60 -3.83 19.89
C ILE A 326 12.31 -3.31 19.25
N ILE A 327 12.11 -1.99 19.23
CA ILE A 327 10.95 -1.36 18.61
C ILE A 327 10.95 -1.61 17.10
N LYS A 328 12.08 -1.41 16.40
CA LYS A 328 12.19 -1.69 14.96
C LYS A 328 11.89 -3.15 14.62
N ASP A 329 12.43 -4.08 15.40
CA ASP A 329 12.18 -5.51 15.22
C ASP A 329 10.70 -5.85 15.41
N PHE A 330 10.07 -5.29 16.44
CA PHE A 330 8.63 -5.47 16.68
C PHE A 330 7.77 -4.86 15.56
N ILE A 331 8.13 -3.69 15.06
CA ILE A 331 7.42 -3.07 13.93
C ILE A 331 7.50 -3.98 12.70
N ASN A 332 8.69 -4.49 12.38
CA ASN A 332 8.86 -5.40 11.24
C ASN A 332 8.08 -6.72 11.41
N GLU A 333 7.97 -7.24 12.63
CA GLU A 333 7.09 -8.39 12.94
C GLU A 333 5.62 -8.07 12.66
N CYS A 334 5.12 -6.90 13.08
CA CYS A 334 3.74 -6.47 12.81
C CYS A 334 3.46 -6.31 11.30
N LEU A 335 4.43 -5.75 10.58
CA LEU A 335 4.34 -5.51 9.13
C LEU A 335 4.38 -6.81 8.31
N GLY A 336 4.99 -7.85 8.84
CA GLY A 336 5.14 -9.15 8.18
C GLY A 336 6.36 -9.20 7.25
N PRO A 337 6.61 -10.37 6.63
CA PRO A 337 7.84 -10.61 5.91
C PRO A 337 7.89 -9.84 4.59
N ARG A 338 8.99 -9.10 4.41
CA ARG A 338 9.37 -8.46 3.14
C ARG A 338 9.66 -9.50 2.07
N GLU A 339 10.40 -10.54 2.45
CA GLU A 339 10.77 -11.67 1.62
C GLU A 339 10.68 -12.97 2.44
N ILE A 340 10.49 -14.10 1.75
CA ILE A 340 10.64 -15.43 2.35
C ILE A 340 11.91 -16.07 1.81
N ILE A 341 12.72 -16.64 2.69
CA ILE A 341 13.88 -17.45 2.31
C ILE A 341 13.57 -18.91 2.63
N LEU A 342 13.36 -19.71 1.58
CA LEU A 342 13.17 -21.15 1.69
C LEU A 342 14.54 -21.83 1.79
N ARG A 343 14.72 -22.62 2.85
CA ARG A 343 15.98 -23.29 3.18
C ARG A 343 15.82 -24.80 3.20
N ASP A 344 16.89 -25.52 2.86
CA ASP A 344 16.97 -26.96 3.03
C ASP A 344 17.16 -27.36 4.51
N THR A 345 17.25 -28.67 4.78
CA THR A 345 17.51 -29.21 6.12
C THR A 345 18.87 -28.80 6.70
N ASN A 346 19.82 -28.36 5.86
CA ASN A 346 21.15 -27.88 6.24
C ASN A 346 21.21 -26.34 6.32
N GLN A 347 20.06 -25.64 6.34
CA GLN A 347 19.94 -24.18 6.35
C GLN A 347 20.48 -23.46 5.10
N LYS A 348 20.80 -24.21 4.04
CA LYS A 348 21.22 -23.64 2.77
C LYS A 348 20.02 -22.97 2.09
N GLU A 349 20.21 -21.74 1.63
CA GLU A 349 19.22 -21.02 0.85
C GLU A 349 18.97 -21.72 -0.49
N LEU A 350 17.71 -22.09 -0.74
CA LEU A 350 17.28 -22.74 -1.97
C LEU A 350 16.53 -21.77 -2.87
N TYR A 351 15.63 -20.98 -2.28
CA TYR A 351 14.78 -20.06 -3.01
C TYR A 351 14.52 -18.80 -2.19
N ARG A 352 14.40 -17.67 -2.86
CA ARG A 352 14.09 -16.37 -2.26
C ARG A 352 12.85 -15.81 -2.94
N ILE A 353 11.82 -15.58 -2.15
CA ILE A 353 10.52 -15.10 -2.60
C ILE A 353 10.40 -13.63 -2.21
N LYS A 354 10.49 -12.73 -3.20
CA LYS A 354 10.34 -11.28 -2.99
C LYS A 354 8.99 -10.75 -3.43
N ASN A 355 8.29 -11.47 -4.30
CA ASN A 355 6.97 -11.09 -4.79
C ASN A 355 6.10 -12.32 -5.07
N ILE A 356 4.87 -12.09 -5.55
CA ILE A 356 3.90 -13.16 -5.82
C ILE A 356 4.33 -14.05 -6.99
N LYS A 357 5.09 -13.50 -7.95
CA LYS A 357 5.67 -14.26 -9.07
C LYS A 357 6.74 -15.22 -8.55
N ASP A 358 7.69 -14.73 -7.75
CA ASP A 358 8.69 -15.59 -7.11
C ASP A 358 8.03 -16.66 -6.22
N PHE A 359 6.89 -16.33 -5.60
CA PHE A 359 6.15 -17.28 -4.77
C PHE A 359 5.58 -18.42 -5.61
N GLU A 360 4.97 -18.12 -6.75
CA GLU A 360 4.51 -19.13 -7.70
C GLU A 360 5.65 -20.00 -8.23
N ASP A 361 6.75 -19.38 -8.66
CA ASP A 361 7.92 -20.10 -9.15
C ASP A 361 8.50 -21.02 -8.06
N ALA A 362 8.51 -20.57 -6.79
CA ALA A 362 8.90 -21.40 -5.65
C ALA A 362 7.94 -22.57 -5.44
N VAL A 363 6.63 -22.34 -5.51
CA VAL A 363 5.60 -23.40 -5.40
C VAL A 363 5.69 -24.40 -6.53
N LEU A 364 6.20 -24.03 -7.72
CA LEU A 364 6.40 -24.96 -8.84
C LEU A 364 7.71 -25.76 -8.72
N SER A 365 8.74 -25.22 -8.09
CA SER A 365 10.11 -25.77 -8.15
C SER A 365 10.61 -26.43 -6.86
N VAL A 366 10.21 -25.93 -5.70
CA VAL A 366 10.74 -26.37 -4.38
C VAL A 366 10.18 -27.73 -3.98
N ASP A 367 10.92 -28.54 -3.24
CA ASP A 367 10.44 -29.84 -2.75
C ASP A 367 9.23 -29.72 -1.80
N ASP A 368 8.36 -30.73 -1.88
CA ASP A 368 7.12 -30.87 -1.11
C ASP A 368 7.33 -30.76 0.41
N THR A 369 8.43 -31.30 0.94
CA THR A 369 8.74 -31.27 2.38
C THR A 369 9.00 -29.86 2.89
N ILE A 370 9.62 -29.02 2.05
CA ILE A 370 9.92 -27.63 2.40
C ILE A 370 8.63 -26.81 2.33
N LEU A 371 7.80 -27.04 1.30
CA LEU A 371 6.50 -26.38 1.18
C LEU A 371 5.60 -26.65 2.39
N VAL A 372 5.49 -27.91 2.83
CA VAL A 372 4.70 -28.27 4.01
C VAL A 372 5.26 -27.63 5.28
N LYS A 373 6.59 -27.62 5.45
CA LYS A 373 7.23 -26.97 6.61
C LYS A 373 6.89 -25.47 6.63
N SER A 374 7.08 -24.78 5.52
CA SER A 374 6.80 -23.34 5.42
C SER A 374 5.32 -23.00 5.57
N ALA A 375 4.43 -23.87 5.11
CA ALA A 375 2.98 -23.74 5.30
C ALA A 375 2.56 -23.93 6.77
N ASN A 376 3.16 -24.88 7.49
CA ASN A 376 2.93 -25.06 8.93
C ASN A 376 3.34 -23.82 9.73
N ASP A 377 4.42 -23.15 9.32
CA ASP A 377 4.90 -21.89 9.90
C ASP A 377 4.05 -20.67 9.46
N ARG A 378 2.97 -20.89 8.68
CA ARG A 378 2.08 -19.85 8.11
C ARG A 378 2.83 -18.77 7.31
N LEU A 379 3.97 -19.11 6.72
CA LEU A 379 4.82 -18.14 6.04
C LEU A 379 4.13 -17.56 4.79
N PHE A 380 3.37 -18.37 4.05
CA PHE A 380 2.79 -17.94 2.79
C PHE A 380 1.60 -17.02 3.00
N SER A 381 0.65 -17.38 3.87
CA SER A 381 -0.48 -16.46 4.14
C SER A 381 -0.01 -15.14 4.73
N THR A 382 0.97 -15.16 5.65
CA THR A 382 1.52 -13.93 6.25
C THR A 382 2.22 -13.04 5.22
N PHE A 383 2.96 -13.63 4.28
CA PHE A 383 3.62 -12.91 3.19
C PHE A 383 2.64 -12.26 2.20
N ILE A 384 1.50 -12.89 1.96
CA ILE A 384 0.45 -12.36 1.10
C ILE A 384 -0.37 -11.28 1.82
N TYR A 385 -0.68 -11.46 3.12
CA TYR A 385 -1.27 -10.40 3.96
C TYR A 385 -0.39 -9.15 4.02
N ALA A 386 0.94 -9.34 4.08
CA ALA A 386 1.90 -8.24 4.12
C ALA A 386 1.76 -7.30 2.90
N ARG A 387 1.29 -7.82 1.75
CA ARG A 387 1.09 -7.09 0.49
C ARG A 387 -0.34 -6.54 0.28
N GLY A 388 -1.22 -6.70 1.27
CA GLY A 388 -2.61 -6.24 1.19
C GLY A 388 -3.54 -7.15 0.40
N GLU A 389 -3.10 -8.36 0.05
CA GLU A 389 -3.89 -9.31 -0.76
C GLU A 389 -4.75 -10.22 0.13
N ASN A 390 -5.62 -9.59 0.94
CA ASN A 390 -6.34 -10.25 2.04
C ASN A 390 -7.16 -11.47 1.60
N THR A 391 -7.89 -11.36 0.49
CA THR A 391 -8.72 -12.45 -0.03
C THR A 391 -7.88 -13.67 -0.40
N LEU A 392 -6.73 -13.47 -1.06
CA LEU A 392 -5.82 -14.55 -1.39
C LEU A 392 -5.18 -15.11 -0.12
N ALA A 393 -4.75 -14.24 0.80
CA ALA A 393 -4.13 -14.63 2.05
C ALA A 393 -5.05 -15.48 2.92
N GLU A 394 -6.35 -15.16 3.01
CA GLU A 394 -7.34 -15.96 3.74
C GLU A 394 -7.52 -17.36 3.14
N LYS A 395 -7.61 -17.45 1.81
CA LYS A 395 -7.70 -18.73 1.10
C LYS A 395 -6.44 -19.57 1.30
N ILE A 396 -5.25 -18.96 1.22
CA ILE A 396 -3.97 -19.63 1.48
C ILE A 396 -3.91 -20.07 2.95
N ASN A 397 -4.33 -19.22 3.90
CA ASN A 397 -4.32 -19.56 5.32
C ASN A 397 -5.20 -20.78 5.62
N LYS A 398 -6.34 -20.89 4.95
CA LYS A 398 -7.20 -22.06 5.03
C LYS A 398 -6.49 -23.31 4.49
N ALA A 399 -5.84 -23.22 3.33
CA ALA A 399 -5.05 -24.31 2.76
C ALA A 399 -3.86 -24.73 3.65
N GLU A 400 -3.19 -23.76 4.28
CA GLU A 400 -2.11 -24.00 5.27
C GLU A 400 -2.63 -24.65 6.56
N LYS A 401 -3.91 -24.50 6.92
CA LYS A 401 -4.52 -25.18 8.08
C LYS A 401 -5.03 -26.57 7.75
N GLU A 402 -5.51 -26.76 6.53
CA GLU A 402 -6.07 -28.03 6.03
C GLU A 402 -4.97 -28.95 5.45
N ILE A 403 -3.75 -28.93 6.00
CA ILE A 403 -2.63 -29.75 5.51
C ILE A 403 -2.96 -31.24 5.70
N ILE A 404 -3.25 -31.92 4.59
CA ILE A 404 -3.53 -33.37 4.59
C ILE A 404 -2.39 -34.14 3.90
N ILE A 405 -1.87 -33.68 2.74
CA ILE A 405 -0.75 -34.28 1.97
C ILE A 405 0.00 -33.18 1.18
N SER A 406 1.34 -33.28 1.05
CA SER A 406 2.20 -32.29 0.39
C SER A 406 1.87 -32.02 -1.08
N THR A 407 1.58 -33.07 -1.86
CA THR A 407 1.24 -32.96 -3.28
C THR A 407 -0.08 -32.22 -3.50
N GLU A 408 -1.03 -32.39 -2.58
CA GLU A 408 -2.32 -31.71 -2.64
C GLU A 408 -2.19 -30.23 -2.23
N LEU A 409 -1.33 -29.92 -1.25
CA LEU A 409 -1.03 -28.54 -0.89
C LEU A 409 -0.45 -27.77 -2.08
N ARG A 410 0.54 -28.34 -2.79
CA ARG A 410 1.12 -27.68 -3.97
C ARG A 410 0.05 -27.38 -5.01
N LYS A 411 -0.73 -28.39 -5.38
CA LYS A 411 -1.81 -28.24 -6.35
C LYS A 411 -2.79 -27.16 -5.91
N ARG A 412 -3.19 -27.18 -4.63
CA ARG A 412 -4.10 -26.18 -4.08
C ARG A 412 -3.53 -24.77 -4.12
N LEU A 413 -2.25 -24.58 -3.79
CA LEU A 413 -1.58 -23.29 -3.88
C LEU A 413 -1.51 -22.79 -5.33
N ILE A 414 -1.20 -23.67 -6.29
CA ILE A 414 -1.22 -23.33 -7.71
C ILE A 414 -2.63 -22.90 -8.14
N ASP A 415 -3.66 -23.67 -7.80
CA ASP A 415 -5.05 -23.33 -8.13
C ASP A 415 -5.45 -21.96 -7.54
N LEU A 416 -5.05 -21.67 -6.30
CA LEU A 416 -5.32 -20.37 -5.66
C LEU A 416 -4.58 -19.21 -6.33
N LEU A 417 -3.33 -19.42 -6.75
CA LEU A 417 -2.55 -18.43 -7.49
C LEU A 417 -3.12 -18.22 -8.90
N GLU A 418 -3.58 -19.28 -9.56
CA GLU A 418 -4.29 -19.19 -10.84
C GLU A 418 -5.62 -18.45 -10.70
N GLU A 419 -6.42 -18.76 -9.69
CA GLU A 419 -7.67 -18.04 -9.37
C GLU A 419 -7.40 -16.55 -9.13
N TYR A 420 -6.38 -16.23 -8.33
CA TYR A 420 -5.98 -14.85 -8.04
C TYR A 420 -5.54 -14.12 -9.30
N LYS A 421 -4.65 -14.73 -10.07
CA LYS A 421 -4.23 -14.18 -11.36
C LYS A 421 -5.42 -13.97 -12.27
N TYR A 422 -6.29 -14.96 -12.40
CA TYR A 422 -7.51 -14.85 -13.22
C TYR A 422 -8.37 -13.66 -12.80
N ALA A 423 -8.60 -13.48 -11.50
CA ALA A 423 -9.32 -12.33 -10.97
C ALA A 423 -8.63 -10.98 -11.26
N GLN A 424 -7.29 -10.95 -11.39
CA GLN A 424 -6.53 -9.76 -11.74
C GLN A 424 -6.40 -9.53 -13.27
N THR A 425 -6.08 -10.55 -14.05
CA THR A 425 -5.73 -10.46 -15.47
C THR A 425 -6.94 -10.32 -16.36
N GLN A 426 -8.13 -10.70 -15.90
CA GLN A 426 -9.31 -10.49 -16.72
C GLN A 426 -9.57 -8.99 -17.00
N ALA A 427 -8.80 -8.00 -16.51
CA ALA A 427 -8.91 -6.62 -16.98
C ALA A 427 -7.61 -5.93 -17.44
N LEU A 428 -6.45 -6.58 -17.36
CA LEU A 428 -5.16 -5.89 -17.52
C LEU A 428 -4.29 -6.50 -18.62
N VAL A 429 -3.83 -5.64 -19.53
CA VAL A 429 -2.80 -6.00 -20.52
C VAL A 429 -1.43 -5.75 -19.88
N THR A 430 -0.68 -6.81 -19.64
CA THR A 430 0.62 -6.76 -18.96
C THR A 430 1.78 -6.60 -19.94
N PRO A 431 2.90 -5.94 -19.56
CA PRO A 431 4.11 -5.94 -20.37
C PRO A 431 4.69 -7.36 -20.52
N TYR A 432 5.16 -7.70 -21.71
CA TYR A 432 5.82 -8.99 -21.97
C TYR A 432 7.26 -9.00 -21.44
N GLU A 433 7.63 -10.07 -20.72
CA GLU A 433 8.99 -10.32 -20.22
C GLU A 433 9.52 -11.68 -20.71
N ARG A 434 10.79 -11.74 -21.10
CA ARG A 434 11.42 -12.95 -21.69
C ARG A 434 11.56 -14.13 -20.73
N THR A 435 11.59 -13.87 -19.43
CA THR A 435 11.87 -14.88 -18.38
C THR A 435 10.62 -15.59 -17.86
N VAL A 436 9.42 -15.18 -18.30
CA VAL A 436 8.16 -15.70 -17.77
C VAL A 436 7.80 -17.01 -18.46
N LEU A 437 7.65 -18.09 -17.68
CA LEU A 437 6.89 -19.27 -18.09
C LEU A 437 5.44 -18.83 -18.29
N ALA A 438 4.99 -18.75 -19.55
CA ALA A 438 3.72 -18.12 -19.92
C ALA A 438 2.55 -18.74 -19.14
N SER A 439 1.95 -17.95 -18.24
CA SER A 439 0.77 -18.35 -17.49
C SER A 439 -0.41 -18.57 -18.45
N HIS A 440 -1.40 -19.32 -17.98
CA HIS A 440 -2.39 -19.88 -18.89
C HIS A 440 -3.44 -18.90 -19.41
N LEU A 441 -3.42 -17.65 -18.92
CA LEU A 441 -4.57 -16.75 -18.90
C LEU A 441 -4.25 -15.28 -19.30
N GLU A 442 -3.08 -14.98 -19.84
CA GLU A 442 -2.62 -13.58 -20.03
C GLU A 442 -2.78 -13.00 -21.44
N ILE A 443 -3.14 -11.71 -21.49
CA ILE A 443 -2.94 -10.83 -22.65
C ILE A 443 -1.68 -9.99 -22.37
N ASN A 444 -0.59 -10.30 -23.07
CA ASN A 444 0.69 -9.62 -22.93
C ASN A 444 0.91 -8.60 -24.06
N ARG A 445 1.64 -7.51 -23.79
CA ARG A 445 2.01 -6.48 -24.78
C ARG A 445 3.52 -6.34 -24.90
N ILE A 446 4.02 -6.34 -26.13
CA ILE A 446 5.35 -5.84 -26.48
C ILE A 446 5.20 -4.40 -26.95
N GLY A 447 6.05 -3.51 -26.43
CA GLY A 447 6.03 -2.07 -26.70
C GLY A 447 5.21 -1.26 -25.68
N LYS A 448 5.32 0.07 -25.76
CA LYS A 448 4.68 1.01 -24.82
C LYS A 448 3.50 1.77 -25.44
N GLY A 449 3.30 1.63 -26.76
CA GLY A 449 2.27 2.34 -27.52
C GLY A 449 0.86 1.81 -27.30
N ALA A 450 -0.07 2.33 -28.09
CA ALA A 450 -1.47 1.96 -28.01
C ALA A 450 -1.72 0.52 -28.50
N LEU A 451 -2.82 -0.06 -28.02
CA LEU A 451 -3.32 -1.34 -28.50
C LEU A 451 -4.19 -1.14 -29.76
N GLY A 452 -4.07 -2.04 -30.73
CA GLY A 452 -4.95 -2.07 -31.90
C GLY A 452 -6.42 -2.34 -31.54
N GLY A 453 -7.35 -2.04 -32.45
CA GLY A 453 -8.81 -2.17 -32.21
C GLY A 453 -9.25 -3.56 -31.72
N LYS A 454 -8.75 -4.64 -32.34
CA LYS A 454 -9.11 -6.02 -31.98
C LYS A 454 -8.52 -6.44 -30.63
N ALA A 455 -7.27 -6.07 -30.35
CA ALA A 455 -6.65 -6.28 -29.05
C ALA A 455 -7.38 -5.53 -27.93
N ARG A 456 -7.82 -4.28 -28.17
CA ARG A 456 -8.67 -3.53 -27.25
C ARG A 456 -10.03 -4.19 -27.05
N GLY A 457 -10.66 -4.69 -28.11
CA GLY A 457 -11.91 -5.43 -28.02
C GLY A 457 -11.77 -6.71 -27.20
N LEU A 458 -10.69 -7.47 -27.39
CA LEU A 458 -10.41 -8.67 -26.62
C LEU A 458 -10.14 -8.36 -25.14
N SER A 459 -9.34 -7.32 -24.86
CA SER A 459 -9.10 -6.82 -23.51
C SER A 459 -10.39 -6.31 -22.84
N PHE A 460 -11.28 -5.66 -23.60
CA PHE A 460 -12.58 -5.24 -23.12
C PHE A 460 -13.50 -6.43 -22.81
N LEU A 461 -13.53 -7.44 -23.67
CA LEU A 461 -14.27 -8.68 -23.41
C LEU A 461 -13.74 -9.40 -22.17
N ALA A 462 -12.42 -9.48 -22.01
CA ALA A 462 -11.82 -9.98 -20.78
C ALA A 462 -12.40 -9.22 -19.58
N LYS A 463 -12.40 -7.88 -19.63
CA LYS A 463 -12.89 -7.03 -18.54
C LYS A 463 -14.35 -7.32 -18.20
N LEU A 464 -15.19 -7.50 -19.21
CA LEU A 464 -16.60 -7.85 -19.01
C LEU A 464 -16.76 -9.25 -18.39
N VAL A 465 -16.02 -10.24 -18.89
CA VAL A 465 -16.02 -11.60 -18.32
C VAL A 465 -15.55 -11.56 -16.86
N SER A 466 -14.54 -10.75 -16.52
CA SER A 466 -14.13 -10.53 -15.13
C SER A 466 -15.24 -10.00 -14.25
N LYS A 467 -15.86 -8.93 -14.75
CA LYS A 467 -16.77 -8.13 -13.96
C LYS A 467 -18.06 -8.88 -13.67
N TYR A 468 -18.54 -9.68 -14.63
CA TYR A 468 -19.87 -10.27 -14.55
C TYR A 468 -19.90 -11.80 -14.49
N ILE A 469 -18.82 -12.51 -14.84
CA ILE A 469 -18.81 -13.98 -14.92
C ILE A 469 -18.00 -14.60 -13.78
N SER A 470 -18.68 -15.24 -12.82
CA SER A 470 -18.05 -16.04 -11.76
C SER A 470 -18.01 -17.53 -12.13
N ALA A 471 -17.03 -18.25 -11.57
CA ALA A 471 -16.87 -19.69 -11.78
C ALA A 471 -18.10 -20.49 -11.29
N ASP A 472 -18.75 -20.02 -10.23
CA ASP A 472 -19.91 -20.68 -9.63
C ASP A 472 -21.16 -20.62 -10.51
N MET A 473 -21.25 -19.66 -11.44
CA MET A 473 -22.40 -19.57 -12.35
C MET A 473 -22.46 -20.71 -13.35
N PHE A 474 -21.30 -21.28 -13.71
CA PHE A 474 -21.22 -22.39 -14.64
C PHE A 474 -20.28 -23.48 -14.13
N PRO A 475 -20.75 -24.34 -13.19
CA PRO A 475 -19.90 -25.32 -12.50
C PRO A 475 -19.13 -26.28 -13.41
N ASN A 476 -19.61 -26.50 -14.63
CA ASN A 476 -19.03 -27.44 -15.61
C ASN A 476 -18.52 -26.75 -16.88
N LEU A 477 -18.48 -25.41 -16.94
CA LEU A 477 -18.05 -24.66 -18.12
C LEU A 477 -17.07 -23.55 -17.73
N ARG A 478 -15.83 -23.68 -18.19
CA ARG A 478 -14.80 -22.66 -18.00
C ARG A 478 -14.82 -21.68 -19.18
N ILE A 479 -15.34 -20.49 -18.97
CA ILE A 479 -15.23 -19.39 -19.93
C ILE A 479 -13.86 -18.76 -19.77
N THR A 480 -13.07 -18.66 -20.84
CA THR A 480 -11.73 -18.06 -20.80
C THR A 480 -11.50 -17.19 -22.04
N ILE A 481 -10.55 -16.26 -21.93
CA ILE A 481 -10.05 -15.47 -23.05
C ILE A 481 -8.77 -16.13 -23.57
N PRO A 482 -8.57 -16.23 -24.90
CA PRO A 482 -7.36 -16.82 -25.46
C PRO A 482 -6.12 -16.03 -25.06
N ARG A 483 -5.04 -16.75 -24.73
CA ARG A 483 -3.71 -16.16 -24.53
C ARG A 483 -3.34 -15.36 -25.76
N THR A 484 -2.96 -14.12 -25.55
CA THR A 484 -2.72 -13.18 -26.65
C THR A 484 -1.45 -12.39 -26.40
N LEU A 485 -0.57 -12.34 -27.39
CA LEU A 485 0.56 -11.43 -27.41
C LEU A 485 0.25 -10.29 -28.39
N VAL A 486 0.28 -9.05 -27.91
CA VAL A 486 -0.03 -7.86 -28.68
C VAL A 486 1.24 -7.09 -28.98
N ILE A 487 1.49 -6.82 -30.25
CA ILE A 487 2.51 -5.87 -30.70
C ILE A 487 1.82 -4.49 -30.78
N SER A 488 2.32 -3.52 -30.01
CA SER A 488 1.70 -2.19 -29.93
C SER A 488 2.12 -1.25 -31.08
N THR A 489 1.40 -0.14 -31.22
CA THR A 489 1.51 0.76 -32.38
C THR A 489 2.87 1.45 -32.50
N ASP A 490 3.54 1.73 -31.38
CA ASP A 490 4.88 2.33 -31.35
C ASP A 490 5.93 1.44 -32.01
N ILE A 491 5.75 0.13 -31.98
CA ILE A 491 6.64 -0.82 -32.68
C ILE A 491 6.47 -0.69 -34.18
N PHE A 492 5.24 -0.51 -34.66
CA PHE A 492 4.98 -0.27 -36.08
C PHE A 492 5.62 1.03 -36.54
N GLU A 493 5.46 2.11 -35.77
CA GLU A 493 6.12 3.39 -36.04
C GLU A 493 7.65 3.27 -36.06
N SER A 494 8.22 2.56 -35.08
CA SER A 494 9.66 2.28 -35.01
C SER A 494 10.15 1.46 -36.19
N PHE A 495 9.38 0.47 -36.63
CA PHE A 495 9.67 -0.34 -37.82
C PHE A 495 9.68 0.50 -39.10
N LEU A 496 8.70 1.40 -39.26
CA LEU A 496 8.65 2.30 -40.42
C LEU A 496 9.85 3.24 -40.44
N ALA A 497 10.17 3.85 -39.30
CA ALA A 497 11.31 4.76 -39.16
C ALA A 497 12.65 4.07 -39.44
N GLN A 498 12.89 2.89 -38.85
CA GLN A 498 14.13 2.14 -39.02
C GLN A 498 14.37 1.72 -40.49
N ASN A 499 13.31 1.30 -41.18
CA ASN A 499 13.41 0.86 -42.57
C ASN A 499 13.27 2.02 -43.57
N SER A 500 13.24 3.27 -43.09
CA SER A 500 13.15 4.48 -43.91
C SER A 500 11.99 4.46 -44.89
N PHE A 501 10.82 3.96 -44.47
CA PHE A 501 9.63 3.95 -45.30
C PHE A 501 8.94 5.33 -45.28
N PRO A 502 8.96 6.11 -46.37
CA PRO A 502 8.24 7.39 -46.40
C PRO A 502 6.74 7.11 -46.57
N ASN A 503 5.91 7.68 -45.70
CA ASN A 503 4.46 7.44 -45.70
C ASN A 503 3.82 7.74 -47.07
N GLU A 504 4.22 8.83 -47.74
CA GLU A 504 3.65 9.25 -49.04
C GLU A 504 4.00 8.30 -50.20
N GLU A 505 5.16 7.66 -50.16
CA GLU A 505 5.61 6.74 -51.21
C GLU A 505 4.87 5.39 -51.11
N LEU A 506 4.48 4.99 -49.90
CA LEU A 506 3.70 3.77 -49.67
C LEU A 506 2.27 3.87 -50.21
N PHE A 507 1.60 5.02 -50.09
CA PHE A 507 0.21 5.21 -50.54
C PHE A 507 0.02 5.13 -52.06
N ASN A 508 1.09 5.34 -52.83
CA ASN A 508 1.05 5.33 -54.30
C ASN A 508 1.51 4.01 -54.91
N LEU A 509 1.90 3.02 -54.09
CA LEU A 509 2.35 1.72 -54.56
C LEU A 509 1.19 0.71 -54.60
N PRO A 510 1.18 -0.21 -55.57
CA PRO A 510 0.28 -1.36 -55.52
C PRO A 510 0.58 -2.25 -54.30
N ASP A 511 -0.46 -2.86 -53.72
CA ASP A 511 -0.36 -3.72 -52.52
C ASP A 511 0.74 -4.78 -52.61
N GLN A 512 0.96 -5.37 -53.78
CA GLN A 512 2.00 -6.38 -54.01
C GLN A 512 3.42 -5.80 -53.80
N ARG A 513 3.64 -4.56 -54.24
CA ARG A 513 4.93 -3.87 -54.06
C ARG A 513 5.12 -3.43 -52.61
N ILE A 514 4.05 -3.01 -51.94
CA ILE A 514 4.05 -2.73 -50.51
C ILE A 514 4.43 -4.01 -49.73
N SER A 515 3.77 -5.13 -50.01
CA SER A 515 4.04 -6.42 -49.37
C SER A 515 5.50 -6.85 -49.54
N LEU A 516 6.07 -6.76 -50.75
CA LEU A 516 7.48 -7.09 -51.00
C LEU A 516 8.45 -6.19 -50.23
N LYS A 517 8.18 -4.88 -50.15
CA LYS A 517 8.96 -3.94 -49.32
C LYS A 517 8.91 -4.34 -47.84
N PHE A 518 7.73 -4.66 -47.32
CA PHE A 518 7.58 -5.09 -45.92
C PHE A 518 8.23 -6.44 -45.62
N MET A 519 8.17 -7.42 -46.54
CA MET A 519 8.80 -8.73 -46.37
C MET A 519 10.33 -8.69 -46.42
N SER A 520 10.92 -7.70 -47.08
CA SER A 520 12.38 -7.51 -47.15
C SER A 520 12.94 -6.63 -46.02
N ALA A 521 12.07 -5.98 -45.24
CA ALA A 521 12.45 -5.15 -44.12
C ALA A 521 12.72 -5.96 -42.85
N SER A 522 13.50 -5.37 -41.95
CA SER A 522 13.89 -5.99 -40.67
C SER A 522 13.12 -5.37 -39.51
N LEU A 523 12.66 -6.21 -38.58
CA LEU A 523 12.14 -5.76 -37.30
C LEU A 523 13.27 -5.22 -36.41
N PRO A 524 12.97 -4.30 -35.46
CA PRO A 524 13.95 -3.89 -34.46
C PRO A 524 14.50 -5.09 -33.67
N ALA A 525 15.81 -5.08 -33.41
CA ALA A 525 16.51 -6.24 -32.83
C ALA A 525 15.96 -6.66 -31.45
N THR A 526 15.52 -5.68 -30.64
CA THR A 526 14.89 -5.92 -29.34
C THR A 526 13.60 -6.72 -29.47
N ILE A 527 12.70 -6.29 -30.36
CA ILE A 527 11.41 -6.95 -30.64
C ILE A 527 11.62 -8.35 -31.19
N LEU A 528 12.60 -8.51 -32.08
CA LEU A 528 12.95 -9.81 -32.64
C LEU A 528 13.44 -10.80 -31.55
N GLY A 529 14.18 -10.30 -30.55
CA GLY A 529 14.57 -11.08 -29.38
C GLY A 529 13.38 -11.49 -28.51
N ASP A 530 12.41 -10.60 -28.32
CA ASP A 530 11.19 -10.88 -27.54
C ASP A 530 10.32 -11.93 -28.24
N LEU A 531 10.12 -11.81 -29.55
CA LEU A 531 9.35 -12.78 -30.34
C LEU A 531 10.02 -14.16 -30.38
N ARG A 532 11.35 -14.23 -30.46
CA ARG A 532 12.08 -15.50 -30.37
C ARG A 532 11.86 -16.18 -29.02
N ALA A 533 12.03 -15.45 -27.92
CA ALA A 533 11.77 -15.97 -26.58
C ALA A 533 10.32 -16.46 -26.43
N PHE A 534 9.36 -15.72 -26.98
CA PHE A 534 7.95 -16.13 -26.97
C PHE A 534 7.73 -17.45 -27.74
N ILE A 535 8.30 -17.58 -28.94
CA ILE A 535 8.16 -18.78 -29.77
C ILE A 535 8.85 -19.98 -29.12
N ASP A 536 10.05 -19.80 -28.55
CA ASP A 536 10.80 -20.88 -27.90
C ASP A 536 10.02 -21.49 -26.72
N ASN A 537 9.24 -20.65 -26.03
CA ASN A 537 8.38 -21.02 -24.92
C ASN A 537 6.96 -21.46 -25.34
N THR A 538 6.58 -21.34 -26.61
CA THR A 538 5.23 -21.67 -27.09
C THR A 538 5.25 -22.91 -27.99
N ARG A 539 4.79 -24.05 -27.44
CA ARG A 539 4.78 -25.35 -28.14
C ARG A 539 3.44 -25.70 -28.79
N ILE A 540 2.56 -24.72 -28.97
CA ILE A 540 1.22 -24.86 -29.56
C ILE A 540 1.07 -24.00 -30.83
N PRO A 541 0.13 -24.33 -31.74
CA PRO A 541 -0.12 -23.52 -32.93
C PRO A 541 -0.48 -22.07 -32.60
N LEU A 542 0.06 -21.13 -33.37
CA LEU A 542 -0.18 -19.70 -33.22
C LEU A 542 -1.19 -19.21 -34.25
N VAL A 543 -2.11 -18.35 -33.82
CA VAL A 543 -3.01 -17.59 -34.70
C VAL A 543 -2.54 -16.15 -34.72
N VAL A 544 -2.08 -15.68 -35.88
CA VAL A 544 -1.60 -14.29 -36.07
C VAL A 544 -2.71 -13.46 -36.70
N ARG A 545 -2.99 -12.27 -36.14
CA ARG A 545 -4.05 -11.37 -36.60
C ARG A 545 -3.55 -9.93 -36.66
N SER A 546 -3.87 -9.23 -37.74
CA SER A 546 -3.72 -7.78 -37.87
C SER A 546 -4.83 -7.07 -37.09
N SER A 547 -4.51 -5.90 -36.50
CA SER A 547 -5.51 -4.97 -35.94
C SER A 547 -5.56 -3.71 -36.78
N GLY A 548 -6.35 -3.71 -37.86
CA GLY A 548 -6.65 -2.51 -38.65
C GLY A 548 -7.86 -1.74 -38.12
N VAL A 549 -7.95 -0.44 -38.47
CA VAL A 549 -9.15 0.39 -38.22
C VAL A 549 -10.28 0.07 -39.20
N LEU A 550 -9.94 -0.49 -40.37
CA LEU A 550 -10.85 -0.75 -41.48
C LEU A 550 -11.25 -2.23 -41.63
N GLU A 551 -10.83 -3.09 -40.70
CA GLU A 551 -11.13 -4.53 -40.75
C GLU A 551 -12.08 -4.93 -39.62
N ASP A 552 -13.36 -5.04 -39.97
CA ASP A 552 -14.24 -6.12 -39.51
C ASP A 552 -14.41 -7.13 -40.65
#